data_AF-A0A1B2EXG3-F1
#
_entry.id   AF-A0A1B2EXG3-F1
#
_cell.length_a   1.000
_cell.length_b   1.000
_cell.length_c   1.000
_cell.angle_alpha   90.00
_cell.angle_beta   90.00
_cell.angle_gamma   90.00
#
_symmetry.space_group_name_H-M   'P 1'
#
loop_
_entity.id
_entity.type
_entity.pdbx_description
1 polymer ?
#
loop_
_entity_poly.entity_id
_entity_poly.type
_entity_poly.pdbx_seq_one_letter_code
_entity_poly.pdbx_strand_id
1 'polypeptide(L)'
;MLAIDETLVGALDLEAALERILGAYGNLALDEEVIALTRLVTSESDRFPELGAAFSEGAFRHTREAIEGWLRRQCDAGVIALDDPRVAADMLRGMVAMEPQRAVMLGQRRAPDADEIAARARMCARLFLNGCRPGHKSAGLSQ
;
A
#
# COMPACT_ATOMS: atom_id res chain seq x y z
N MET A 1 10.27 -22.04 -11.63
CA MET A 1 9.71 -22.27 -10.29
C MET A 1 10.88 -22.46 -9.35
N LEU A 2 11.30 -21.40 -8.66
CA LEU A 2 12.38 -21.46 -7.67
C LEU A 2 11.72 -21.78 -6.33
N ALA A 3 12.04 -22.96 -5.79
CA ALA A 3 11.68 -23.32 -4.43
C ALA A 3 12.54 -22.48 -3.49
N ILE A 4 11.94 -21.44 -2.90
CA ILE A 4 12.50 -20.80 -1.72
C ILE A 4 11.94 -21.60 -0.54
N ASP A 5 12.83 -22.13 0.29
CA ASP A 5 12.45 -22.69 1.59
C ASP A 5 11.91 -21.53 2.44
N GLU A 6 10.58 -21.43 2.50
CA GLU A 6 9.84 -20.35 3.18
C GLU A 6 10.09 -20.32 4.70
N THR A 7 10.69 -21.37 5.28
CA THR A 7 10.84 -21.51 6.72
C THR A 7 12.06 -20.78 7.32
N LEU A 8 12.96 -20.24 6.48
CA LEU A 8 14.21 -19.60 6.93
C LEU A 8 14.42 -18.17 6.43
N VAL A 9 13.34 -17.47 6.10
CA VAL A 9 13.39 -16.14 5.50
C VAL A 9 13.32 -15.09 6.62
N GLY A 10 14.42 -14.37 6.84
CA GLY A 10 14.56 -13.42 7.94
C GLY A 10 13.75 -12.13 7.74
N ALA A 11 13.63 -11.31 8.78
CA ALA A 11 12.90 -10.03 8.70
C ALA A 11 13.39 -9.08 7.59
N LEU A 12 14.68 -9.16 7.20
CA LEU A 12 15.24 -8.38 6.09
C LEU A 12 14.69 -8.81 4.73
N ASP A 13 14.43 -10.11 4.54
CA ASP A 13 13.85 -10.62 3.30
C ASP A 13 12.35 -10.26 3.21
N LEU A 14 11.66 -10.23 4.36
CA LEU A 14 10.28 -9.75 4.45
C LEU A 14 10.17 -8.24 4.20
N GLU A 15 11.06 -7.45 4.81
CA GLU A 15 11.13 -6.00 4.61
C GLU A 15 11.48 -5.65 3.17
N ALA A 16 12.47 -6.33 2.57
CA ALA A 16 12.83 -6.14 1.17
C ALA A 16 11.70 -6.55 0.21
N ALA A 17 10.99 -7.65 0.50
CA ALA A 17 9.84 -8.06 -0.29
C ALA A 17 8.73 -7.01 -0.24
N LEU A 18 8.39 -6.52 0.96
CA LEU A 18 7.36 -5.49 1.11
C LEU A 18 7.80 -4.16 0.49
N GLU A 19 9.05 -3.74 0.68
CA GLU A 19 9.61 -2.55 0.02
C GLU A 19 9.42 -2.61 -1.49
N ARG A 20 9.73 -3.75 -2.13
CA ARG A 20 9.57 -3.91 -3.57
C ARG A 20 8.11 -3.81 -4.01
N ILE A 21 7.19 -4.40 -3.25
CA ILE A 21 5.74 -4.30 -3.51
C ILE A 21 5.28 -2.85 -3.39
N LEU A 22 5.69 -2.14 -2.33
CA LEU A 22 5.30 -0.75 -2.09
C LEU A 22 5.95 0.22 -3.08
N GLY A 23 7.17 -0.04 -3.53
CA GLY A 23 7.83 0.73 -4.57
C GLY A 23 7.09 0.62 -5.91
N ALA A 24 6.69 -0.60 -6.30
CA ALA A 24 5.90 -0.81 -7.50
C ALA A 24 4.53 -0.12 -7.42
N TYR A 25 3.86 -0.21 -6.26
CA TYR A 25 2.60 0.53 -6.03
C TYR A 25 2.82 2.05 -6.06
N GLY A 26 3.87 2.56 -5.42
CA GLY A 26 4.20 3.98 -5.40
C GLY A 26 4.44 4.53 -6.80
N ASN A 27 5.20 3.83 -7.65
CA ASN A 27 5.42 4.21 -9.05
C ASN A 27 4.11 4.30 -9.85
N LEU A 28 3.15 3.42 -9.57
CA LEU A 28 1.85 3.47 -10.23
C LEU A 28 0.97 4.61 -9.68
N ALA A 29 0.86 4.75 -8.36
CA ALA A 29 -0.08 5.66 -7.73
C ALA A 29 0.39 7.12 -7.73
N LEU A 30 1.70 7.34 -7.83
CA LEU A 30 2.32 8.66 -7.81
C LEU A 30 2.80 9.13 -9.19
N ASP A 31 2.46 8.38 -10.23
CA ASP A 31 2.62 8.81 -11.61
C ASP A 31 1.79 10.07 -11.89
N GLU A 32 2.36 11.02 -12.62
CA GLU A 32 1.74 12.33 -12.86
C GLU A 32 0.39 12.22 -13.59
N GLU A 33 0.27 11.33 -14.58
CA GLU A 33 -0.97 11.13 -15.32
C GLU A 33 -2.04 10.48 -14.44
N VAL A 34 -1.64 9.52 -13.61
CA VAL A 34 -2.54 8.85 -12.66
C VAL A 34 -3.06 9.82 -11.59
N ILE A 35 -2.21 10.72 -11.10
CA ILE A 35 -2.63 11.78 -10.17
C ILE A 35 -3.60 12.74 -10.86
N ALA A 36 -3.31 13.16 -12.10
CA ALA A 36 -4.17 14.05 -12.86
C ALA A 36 -5.55 13.41 -13.11
N LEU A 37 -5.60 12.12 -13.45
CA LEU A 37 -6.84 11.36 -13.60
C LEU A 37 -7.60 11.26 -12.28
N THR A 38 -6.93 10.97 -11.18
CA THR A 38 -7.55 10.91 -9.85
C THR A 38 -8.21 12.24 -9.49
N ARG A 39 -7.54 13.36 -9.77
CA ARG A 39 -8.08 14.71 -9.55
C ARG A 39 -9.33 14.97 -10.39
N LEU A 40 -9.30 14.60 -11.68
CA LEU A 40 -10.45 14.74 -12.57
C LEU A 40 -11.64 13.91 -12.08
N VAL A 41 -11.43 12.63 -11.74
CA VAL A 41 -12.50 11.77 -11.23
C VAL A 41 -13.07 12.32 -9.93
N THR A 42 -12.21 12.81 -9.03
CA THR A 42 -12.64 13.37 -7.74
C THR A 42 -13.43 14.67 -7.91
N SER A 43 -13.10 15.52 -8.89
CA SER A 43 -13.86 16.76 -9.13
C SER A 43 -15.20 16.52 -9.82
N GLU A 44 -15.31 15.46 -10.60
CA GLU A 44 -16.50 15.15 -11.39
C GLU A 44 -17.44 14.12 -10.74
N SER A 45 -17.00 13.37 -9.73
CA SER A 45 -17.76 12.25 -9.16
C SER A 45 -19.09 12.64 -8.51
N ASP A 46 -19.21 13.87 -8.00
CA ASP A 46 -20.48 14.37 -7.45
C ASP A 46 -21.54 14.55 -8.54
N ARG A 47 -21.10 14.86 -9.77
CA ARG A 47 -21.97 15.05 -10.93
C ARG A 47 -22.15 13.78 -11.75
N PHE A 48 -21.11 12.95 -11.83
CA PHE A 48 -21.05 11.71 -12.61
C PHE A 48 -20.56 10.56 -11.71
N PRO A 49 -21.42 10.00 -10.85
CA PRO A 49 -21.04 8.95 -9.89
C PRO A 49 -20.42 7.70 -10.55
N GLU A 50 -20.78 7.41 -11.80
CA GLU A 50 -20.24 6.31 -12.60
C GLU A 50 -18.73 6.42 -12.81
N LEU A 51 -18.16 7.63 -12.83
CA LEU A 51 -16.71 7.84 -12.93
C LEU A 51 -16.00 7.35 -11.67
N GLY A 52 -16.55 7.67 -10.49
CA GLY A 52 -16.01 7.21 -9.22
C GLY A 52 -16.07 5.69 -9.08
N ALA A 53 -17.18 5.08 -9.49
CA ALA A 53 -17.35 3.62 -9.51
C ALA A 53 -16.34 2.95 -10.45
N ALA A 54 -16.28 3.38 -11.72
CA ALA A 54 -15.37 2.83 -12.71
C ALA A 54 -13.89 3.01 -12.30
N PHE A 55 -13.52 4.15 -11.71
CA PHE A 55 -12.16 4.39 -11.23
C PHE A 55 -11.80 3.47 -10.06
N SER A 56 -12.69 3.34 -9.07
CA SER A 56 -12.50 2.44 -7.92
C SER A 56 -12.40 0.98 -8.33
N GLU A 57 -13.15 0.61 -9.36
CA GLU A 57 -13.18 -0.72 -9.94
C GLU A 57 -11.96 -1.03 -10.83
N GLY A 58 -11.40 -0.04 -11.51
CA GLY A 58 -10.32 -0.25 -12.47
C GLY A 58 -8.94 0.01 -11.90
N ALA A 59 -8.70 1.23 -11.44
CA ALA A 59 -7.36 1.82 -11.41
C ALA A 59 -6.38 1.11 -10.47
N PHE A 60 -6.86 0.54 -9.36
CA PHE A 60 -5.99 -0.04 -8.34
C PHE A 60 -6.47 -1.37 -7.78
N ARG A 61 -7.51 -1.98 -8.36
CA ARG A 61 -8.08 -3.22 -7.84
C ARG A 61 -7.04 -4.33 -7.76
N HIS A 62 -6.32 -4.56 -8.86
CA HIS A 62 -5.30 -5.61 -8.93
C HIS A 62 -4.16 -5.37 -7.93
N THR A 63 -3.70 -4.13 -7.78
CA THR A 63 -2.64 -3.80 -6.82
C THR A 63 -3.11 -3.95 -5.37
N ARG A 64 -4.36 -3.58 -5.07
CA ARG A 64 -4.95 -3.80 -3.74
C ARG A 64 -5.02 -5.29 -3.41
N GLU A 65 -5.55 -6.10 -4.33
CA GLU A 65 -5.66 -7.55 -4.17
C GLU A 65 -4.29 -8.23 -4.01
N ALA A 66 -3.27 -7.74 -4.73
CA ALA A 66 -1.91 -8.25 -4.62
C ALA A 66 -1.29 -7.97 -3.23
N ILE A 67 -1.44 -6.75 -2.70
CA ILE A 67 -0.95 -6.38 -1.36
C ILE A 67 -1.70 -7.15 -0.28
N GLU A 68 -3.04 -7.17 -0.34
CA GLU A 68 -3.88 -7.92 0.60
C GLU A 68 -3.53 -9.41 0.60
N GLY A 69 -3.43 -10.02 -0.59
CA GLY A 69 -3.09 -11.43 -0.73
C GLY A 69 -1.69 -11.76 -0.20
N TRP A 70 -0.73 -10.84 -0.38
CA TRP A 70 0.59 -11.00 0.22
C TRP A 70 0.54 -10.94 1.74
N LEU A 71 -0.13 -9.94 2.32
CA LEU A 71 -0.29 -9.80 3.76
C LEU A 71 -1.00 -11.01 4.39
N ARG A 72 -2.05 -11.52 3.75
CA ARG A 72 -2.75 -12.73 4.20
C ARG A 72 -1.82 -13.94 4.28
N ARG A 73 -1.01 -14.19 3.24
CA ARG A 73 -0.02 -15.28 3.27
C ARG A 73 0.99 -15.13 4.41
N GLN A 74 1.40 -13.90 4.73
CA GLN A 74 2.33 -13.67 5.86
C GLN A 74 1.66 -13.89 7.22
N CYS A 75 0.36 -13.62 7.33
CA CYS A 75 -0.43 -13.95 8.52
C CYS A 75 -0.59 -15.47 8.65
N ASP A 76 -0.93 -16.16 7.57
CA ASP A 76 -1.11 -17.63 7.55
C ASP A 76 0.20 -18.37 7.92
N ALA A 77 1.35 -17.80 7.55
CA ALA A 77 2.68 -18.28 7.93
C ALA A 77 3.10 -17.89 9.36
N GLY A 78 2.31 -17.09 10.10
CA GLY A 78 2.62 -16.62 11.45
C GLY A 78 3.77 -15.61 11.53
N VAL A 79 4.19 -15.04 10.40
CA VAL A 79 5.33 -14.10 10.30
C VAL A 79 4.92 -12.68 10.73
N ILE A 80 3.67 -12.30 10.49
CA ILE A 80 3.06 -11.06 10.97
C ILE A 80 1.71 -11.35 11.61
N ALA A 81 1.22 -10.44 12.45
CA ALA A 81 -0.10 -10.48 13.06
C ALA A 81 -0.90 -9.24 12.64
N LEU A 82 -2.07 -9.47 12.03
CA LEU A 82 -3.02 -8.45 11.60
C LEU A 82 -4.44 -8.93 11.93
N ASP A 83 -5.28 -8.04 12.46
CA ASP A 83 -6.69 -8.36 12.74
C ASP A 83 -7.49 -8.54 11.43
N ASP A 84 -7.27 -7.64 10.46
CA ASP A 84 -7.85 -7.73 9.11
C ASP A 84 -6.81 -7.32 8.04
N PRO A 85 -6.28 -8.29 7.26
CA PRO A 85 -5.31 -8.02 6.19
C PRO A 85 -5.82 -7.07 5.11
N ARG A 86 -7.12 -7.01 4.84
CA ARG A 86 -7.70 -6.12 3.83
C ARG A 86 -7.66 -4.68 4.31
N VAL A 87 -8.13 -4.42 5.52
CA VAL A 87 -8.09 -3.07 6.12
C VAL A 87 -6.63 -2.61 6.26
N ALA A 88 -5.74 -3.50 6.68
CA ALA A 88 -4.32 -3.19 6.79
C ALA A 88 -3.67 -2.86 5.42
N ALA A 89 -4.08 -3.53 4.34
CA ALA A 89 -3.64 -3.21 2.98
C ALA A 89 -4.05 -1.79 2.55
N ASP A 90 -5.29 -1.38 2.86
CA ASP A 90 -5.78 -0.03 2.54
C ASP A 90 -5.03 1.04 3.34
N MET A 91 -4.77 0.80 4.64
CA MET A 91 -3.94 1.67 5.47
C MET A 91 -2.52 1.81 4.93
N LEU A 92 -1.89 0.69 4.58
CA LEU A 92 -0.52 0.65 4.06
C LEU A 92 -0.40 1.42 2.73
N ARG A 93 -1.38 1.28 1.85
CA ARG A 93 -1.46 2.07 0.61
C ARG A 93 -1.56 3.56 0.89
N GLY A 94 -2.40 3.95 1.86
CA GLY A 94 -2.52 5.33 2.32
C GLY A 94 -1.19 5.91 2.83
N MET A 95 -0.42 5.13 3.60
CA MET A 95 0.91 5.55 4.07
C MET A 95 1.86 5.90 2.91
N VAL A 96 1.83 5.09 1.85
CA VAL A 96 2.68 5.29 0.66
C VAL A 96 2.23 6.50 -0.15
N ALA A 97 0.94 6.61 -0.50
CA ALA A 97 0.53 7.52 -1.57
C ALA A 97 -0.11 8.84 -1.10
N MET A 98 -0.81 8.86 0.04
CA MET A 98 -1.81 9.91 0.32
C MET A 98 -1.23 11.33 0.34
N GLU A 99 -0.22 11.59 1.17
CA GLU A 99 0.40 12.92 1.29
C GLU A 99 1.08 13.41 -0.01
N PRO A 100 1.98 12.64 -0.66
CA PRO A 100 2.60 13.10 -1.90
C PRO A 100 1.56 13.31 -3.01
N GLN A 101 0.59 12.41 -3.16
CA GLN A 101 -0.51 12.58 -4.13
C GLN A 101 -1.31 13.85 -3.87
N ARG A 102 -1.73 14.09 -2.62
CA ARG A 102 -2.47 15.29 -2.22
C ARG A 102 -1.69 16.57 -2.55
N ALA A 103 -0.40 16.61 -2.24
CA ALA A 103 0.44 17.77 -2.50
C ALA A 103 0.57 18.08 -4.01
N VAL A 104 0.65 17.05 -4.85
CA VAL A 104 0.64 17.22 -6.32
C VAL A 104 -0.73 17.68 -6.82
N MET A 105 -1.82 17.07 -6.34
CA MET A 105 -3.19 17.46 -6.72
C MET A 105 -3.47 18.94 -6.46
N LEU A 106 -2.93 19.47 -5.35
CA LEU A 106 -3.05 20.87 -4.95
C LEU A 106 -1.99 21.80 -5.58
N GLY A 107 -1.14 21.30 -6.47
CA GLY A 107 -0.08 22.09 -7.11
C GLY A 107 1.03 22.57 -6.16
N GLN A 108 1.16 21.95 -4.99
CA GLN A 108 2.16 22.32 -3.97
C GLN A 108 3.55 21.76 -4.30
N ARG A 109 3.61 20.69 -5.11
CA ARG A 109 4.87 20.09 -5.57
C ARG A 109 4.68 19.34 -6.89
N ARG A 110 5.80 18.95 -7.51
CA ARG A 110 5.84 17.98 -8.61
C ARG A 110 5.68 16.55 -8.10
N ALA A 111 5.28 15.66 -9.01
CA ALA A 111 5.25 14.22 -8.77
C ALA A 111 6.61 13.74 -8.25
N PRO A 112 6.64 12.85 -7.23
CA PRO A 112 7.88 12.28 -6.74
C PRO A 112 8.62 11.48 -7.80
N ASP A 113 9.95 11.53 -7.77
CA ASP A 113 10.77 10.66 -8.62
C ASP A 113 10.92 9.25 -8.04
N ALA A 114 11.55 8.35 -8.80
CA ALA A 114 11.71 6.95 -8.43
C ALA A 114 12.52 6.76 -7.13
N ASP A 115 13.50 7.63 -6.84
CA ASP A 115 14.34 7.54 -5.66
C ASP A 115 13.57 7.99 -4.41
N GLU A 116 12.79 9.07 -4.52
CA GLU A 116 11.88 9.52 -3.47
C GLU A 116 10.82 8.44 -3.16
N ILE A 117 10.27 7.79 -4.19
CA ILE A 117 9.31 6.69 -4.04
C ILE A 117 9.96 5.49 -3.35
N ALA A 118 11.16 5.09 -3.76
CA ALA A 118 11.88 3.98 -3.16
C ALA A 118 12.22 4.24 -1.68
N ALA A 119 12.70 5.44 -1.36
CA ALA A 119 12.98 5.83 0.02
C ALA A 119 11.72 5.80 0.90
N ARG A 120 10.59 6.28 0.36
CA ARG A 120 9.29 6.23 1.04
C ARG A 120 8.79 4.81 1.23
N ALA A 121 8.89 3.96 0.20
CA ALA A 121 8.50 2.56 0.25
C ALA A 121 9.26 1.79 1.34
N ARG A 122 10.59 1.98 1.42
CA ARG A 122 11.45 1.41 2.48
C ARG A 122 10.99 1.83 3.87
N MET A 123 10.73 3.13 4.05
CA MET A 123 10.25 3.67 5.32
C MET A 123 8.89 3.08 5.72
N CYS A 124 7.94 3.03 4.79
CA CYS A 124 6.61 2.45 5.02
C CYS A 124 6.70 0.97 5.36
N ALA A 125 7.49 0.18 4.62
CA ALA A 125 7.67 -1.25 4.88
C ALA A 125 8.20 -1.50 6.30
N ARG A 126 9.27 -0.79 6.68
CA ARG A 126 9.87 -0.88 8.01
C ARG A 126 8.88 -0.51 9.11
N LEU A 127 8.16 0.60 8.98
CA LEU A 127 7.19 1.04 10.00
C LEU A 127 6.03 0.05 10.14
N PHE A 128 5.47 -0.36 9.01
CA PHE A 128 4.34 -1.28 8.98
C PHE A 128 4.70 -2.64 9.58
N LEU A 129 5.81 -3.26 9.15
CA LEU A 129 6.23 -4.56 9.67
C LEU A 129 6.55 -4.52 11.16
N ASN A 130 7.13 -3.42 11.65
CA ASN A 130 7.33 -3.25 13.10
C ASN A 130 6.00 -3.18 13.87
N GLY A 131 4.97 -2.57 13.29
CA GLY A 131 3.62 -2.54 13.87
C GLY A 131 2.88 -3.89 13.81
N CYS A 132 3.28 -4.79 12.92
CA CYS A 132 2.62 -6.08 12.71
C CYS A 132 3.37 -7.27 13.36
N ARG A 133 4.32 -7.01 14.27
CA ARG A 133 5.15 -8.09 14.85
C ARG A 133 4.27 -9.10 15.62
N PRO A 134 4.48 -10.41 15.44
CA PRO A 134 3.78 -11.43 16.21
C PRO A 134 3.95 -11.21 17.72
N GLY A 135 2.86 -11.34 18.48
CA GLY A 135 2.89 -11.19 19.94
C GLY A 135 2.57 -9.78 20.46
N HIS A 136 2.32 -8.81 19.59
CA HIS A 136 1.64 -7.58 19.98
C HIS A 136 0.18 -7.94 20.29
N LYS A 137 -0.13 -8.26 21.55
CA LYS A 137 -1.53 -8.38 21.98
C LYS A 137 -2.19 -7.03 21.72
N SER A 138 -3.07 -6.95 20.73
CA SER A 138 -4.11 -5.93 20.71
C SER A 138 -4.82 -6.07 22.04
N ALA A 139 -4.53 -5.18 22.98
CA ALA A 139 -5.26 -5.12 24.24
C ALA A 139 -6.72 -5.01 23.84
N GLY A 140 -7.48 -6.08 24.12
CA GLY A 140 -8.86 -6.17 23.70
C GLY A 140 -9.58 -4.90 24.11
N LEU A 141 -10.22 -4.24 23.16
CA LEU A 141 -11.30 -3.31 23.45
C LEU A 141 -12.48 -4.15 23.98
N SER A 142 -12.34 -4.58 25.23
CA SER A 142 -13.47 -4.91 26.09
C SER A 142 -13.75 -3.66 26.93
N GLN A 143 -14.70 -2.86 26.45
CA GLN A 143 -15.88 -2.42 27.21
C GLN A 143 -16.80 -1.62 26.31
#